data_AF-A0A415RCK0-F1
#
_entry.id   AF-A0A415RCK0-F1
#
_cell.length_a   1.000
_cell.length_b   1.000
_cell.length_c   1.000
_cell.angle_alpha   90.00
_cell.angle_beta   90.00
_cell.angle_gamma   90.00
#
_symmetry.space_group_name_H-M   'P 1'
#
loop_
_entity.id
_entity.type
_entity.pdbx_description
1 polymer ?
#
loop_
_entity_poly.entity_id
_entity_poly.type
_entity_poly.pdbx_seq_one_letter_code
_entity_poly.pdbx_strand_id
1 'polypeptide(L)'
;MSEHRSVVRKREQGLASFLALAMMLVLTVLGLSCLLVAGNSRRMAAEYQREVQLDLAAAGALERVAQEACRDPAALQQNDLSHLYEEERLTAFGPLALRVAGRQASGYIELTAVAHEQHDARWQRHRAVRGILVEKEGGYVWFGRIP
;
A
#
# COMPACT_ATOMS: atom_id res chain seq x y z
N MET A 1 7.77 72.79 14.90
CA MET A 1 6.67 71.83 14.62
C MET A 1 6.92 70.89 13.43
N SER A 2 7.88 71.14 12.54
CA SER A 2 8.17 70.26 11.38
C SER A 2 9.00 69.02 11.73
N GLU A 3 9.92 69.11 12.69
CA GLU A 3 10.79 67.98 13.07
C GLU A 3 10.05 66.83 13.77
N HIS A 4 9.04 67.12 14.59
CA HIS A 4 8.24 66.08 15.24
C HIS A 4 7.45 65.24 14.22
N ARG A 5 7.01 65.82 13.10
CA ARG A 5 6.33 65.07 12.02
C ARG A 5 7.27 64.16 11.23
N SER A 6 8.55 64.52 11.05
CA SER A 6 9.49 63.71 10.29
C SER A 6 9.98 62.48 11.08
N VAL A 7 10.12 62.59 12.40
CA VAL A 7 10.48 61.49 13.29
C VAL A 7 9.36 60.46 13.38
N VAL A 8 8.11 60.90 13.54
CA VAL A 8 6.93 60.02 13.57
C VAL A 8 6.80 59.27 12.24
N ARG A 9 6.94 59.97 11.10
CA ARG A 9 6.83 59.36 9.76
C ARG A 9 7.94 58.34 9.47
N LYS A 10 9.17 58.57 9.93
CA LYS A 10 10.28 57.59 9.85
C LYS A 10 10.04 56.36 10.73
N ARG A 11 9.46 56.54 11.93
CA ARG A 11 9.09 55.44 12.83
C ARG A 11 7.97 54.57 12.25
N GLU A 12 6.95 55.20 11.68
CA GLU A 12 5.83 54.52 10.99
C GLU A 12 6.31 53.75 9.75
N GLN A 13 7.21 54.33 8.96
CA GLN A 13 7.83 53.64 7.82
C GLN A 13 8.71 52.45 8.25
N GLY A 14 9.45 52.57 9.35
CA GLY A 14 10.24 51.47 9.91
C GLY A 14 9.38 50.33 10.47
N LEU A 15 8.24 50.67 11.07
CA LEU A 15 7.30 49.67 11.61
C LEU A 15 6.53 48.96 10.49
N ALA A 16 6.15 49.69 9.44
CA ALA A 16 5.52 49.13 8.24
C ALA A 16 6.47 48.20 7.47
N SER A 17 7.74 48.56 7.31
CA SER A 17 8.72 47.70 6.64
C SER A 17 9.07 46.46 7.46
N PHE A 18 9.17 46.58 8.79
CA PHE A 18 9.33 45.43 9.68
C PHE A 18 8.12 44.48 9.61
N LEU A 19 6.90 45.02 9.63
CA LEU A 19 5.68 44.22 9.50
C LEU A 19 5.61 43.53 8.14
N ALA A 20 5.97 44.21 7.05
CA ALA A 20 6.03 43.63 5.72
C ALA A 20 7.06 42.50 5.62
N LEU A 21 8.24 42.66 6.21
CA LEU A 21 9.26 41.60 6.29
C LEU A 21 8.79 40.42 7.14
N ALA A 22 8.14 40.67 8.28
CA ALA A 22 7.57 39.63 9.14
C ALA A 22 6.46 38.84 8.40
N MET A 23 5.58 39.52 7.67
CA MET A 23 4.57 38.86 6.84
C MET A 23 5.19 38.06 5.70
N MET A 24 6.22 38.60 5.02
CA MET A 24 6.94 37.85 3.99
C MET A 24 7.58 36.59 4.58
N LEU A 25 8.18 36.66 5.77
CA LEU A 25 8.76 35.49 6.44
C LEU A 25 7.70 34.43 6.77
N VAL A 26 6.53 34.84 7.28
CA VAL A 26 5.44 33.89 7.56
C VAL A 26 4.93 33.23 6.28
N LEU A 27 4.76 34.01 5.21
CA LEU A 27 4.33 33.51 3.90
C LEU A 27 5.34 32.54 3.28
N THR A 28 6.65 32.81 3.41
CA THR A 28 7.68 31.91 2.89
C THR A 28 7.74 30.61 3.68
N VAL A 29 7.62 30.66 5.01
CA VAL A 29 7.55 29.47 5.86
C VAL A 29 6.31 28.65 5.51
N LEU A 30 5.13 29.26 5.39
CA LEU A 30 3.91 28.57 4.97
C LEU A 30 4.04 27.94 3.59
N GLY A 31 4.59 28.67 2.62
CA GLY A 31 4.84 28.16 1.28
C GLY A 31 5.77 26.94 1.29
N LEU A 32 6.85 27.00 2.07
CA LEU A 32 7.78 25.89 2.22
C LEU A 32 7.12 24.68 2.90
N SER A 33 6.33 24.90 3.95
CA SER A 33 5.56 23.84 4.62
C SER A 33 4.59 23.16 3.64
N CYS A 34 3.87 23.92 2.82
CA CYS A 34 2.99 23.35 1.79
C CYS A 34 3.75 22.50 0.77
N LEU A 35 4.92 22.95 0.31
CA LEU A 35 5.76 22.18 -0.61
C LEU A 35 6.28 20.90 0.02
N LEU A 36 6.71 20.95 1.29
CA LEU A 36 7.15 19.77 2.03
C LEU A 36 6.02 18.75 2.21
N VAL A 37 4.82 19.21 2.56
CA VAL A 37 3.63 18.35 2.70
C VAL A 37 3.26 17.72 1.37
N ALA A 38 3.25 18.49 0.28
CA ALA A 38 2.94 17.99 -1.06
C ALA A 38 4.00 16.98 -1.56
N GLY A 39 5.28 17.20 -1.23
CA GLY A 39 6.35 16.26 -1.53
C GLY A 39 6.19 14.95 -0.75
N ASN A 40 5.86 15.05 0.54
CA ASN A 40 5.68 13.88 1.40
C ASN A 40 4.43 13.07 1.02
N SER A 41 3.31 13.74 0.72
CA SER A 41 2.07 13.07 0.32
C SER A 41 2.23 12.26 -0.96
N ARG A 42 3.02 12.74 -1.93
CA ARG A 42 3.35 11.98 -3.15
C ARG A 42 4.13 10.70 -2.86
N ARG A 43 5.09 10.77 -1.92
CA ARG A 43 5.86 9.58 -1.50
C ARG A 43 4.96 8.57 -0.80
N MET A 44 4.15 9.02 0.14
CA MET A 44 3.18 8.16 0.81
C MET A 44 2.20 7.53 -0.18
N ALA A 45 1.67 8.30 -1.14
CA ALA A 45 0.76 7.77 -2.16
C ALA A 45 1.42 6.65 -2.99
N ALA A 46 2.67 6.84 -3.40
CA ALA A 46 3.41 5.80 -4.13
C ALA A 46 3.64 4.54 -3.29
N GLU A 47 3.94 4.69 -1.99
CA GLU A 47 4.09 3.55 -1.08
C GLU A 47 2.75 2.82 -0.86
N TYR A 48 1.66 3.56 -0.66
CA TYR A 48 0.32 2.97 -0.55
C TYR A 48 -0.08 2.23 -1.83
N GLN A 49 0.19 2.79 -3.00
CA GLN A 49 -0.11 2.13 -4.27
C GLN A 49 0.63 0.79 -4.40
N ARG A 50 1.89 0.71 -3.95
CA ARG A 50 2.67 -0.53 -3.94
C ARG A 50 2.06 -1.57 -2.99
N GLU A 51 1.69 -1.16 -1.78
CA GLU A 51 1.07 -2.08 -0.82
C GLU A 51 -0.27 -2.63 -1.30
N VAL A 52 -1.10 -1.77 -1.90
CA VAL A 52 -2.38 -2.18 -2.49
C VAL A 52 -2.15 -3.13 -3.66
N GLN A 53 -1.12 -2.90 -4.49
CA GLN A 53 -0.81 -3.79 -5.60
C GLN A 53 -0.39 -5.18 -5.11
N LEU A 54 0.42 -5.27 -4.05
CA LEU A 54 0.78 -6.55 -3.44
C LEU A 54 -0.45 -7.30 -2.91
N ASP A 55 -1.33 -6.59 -2.20
CA ASP A 55 -2.55 -7.15 -1.64
C ASP A 55 -3.50 -7.66 -2.73
N LEU A 56 -3.75 -6.85 -3.76
CA LEU A 56 -4.58 -7.23 -4.91
C LEU A 56 -3.97 -8.41 -5.68
N ALA A 57 -2.64 -8.48 -5.78
CA ALA A 57 -1.96 -9.58 -6.44
C ALA A 57 -2.14 -10.90 -5.67
N ALA A 58 -1.95 -10.87 -4.34
CA ALA A 58 -2.18 -12.02 -3.48
C ALA A 58 -3.66 -12.44 -3.51
N ALA A 59 -4.59 -11.49 -3.39
CA ALA A 59 -6.02 -11.77 -3.43
C ALA A 59 -6.46 -12.36 -4.78
N GLY A 60 -5.96 -11.83 -5.90
CA GLY A 60 -6.27 -12.35 -7.23
C GLY A 60 -5.73 -13.78 -7.45
N ALA A 61 -4.52 -14.07 -6.96
CA ALA A 61 -3.96 -15.42 -7.00
C ALA A 61 -4.77 -16.40 -6.14
N LEU A 62 -5.19 -15.95 -4.95
CA LEU A 62 -6.04 -16.72 -4.04
C LEU A 62 -7.40 -17.06 -4.68
N GLU A 63 -8.06 -16.06 -5.26
CA GLU A 63 -9.36 -16.23 -5.92
C GLU A 63 -9.25 -17.14 -7.15
N ARG A 64 -8.14 -17.08 -7.90
CA ARG A 64 -7.86 -17.99 -9.01
C ARG A 64 -7.76 -19.45 -8.54
N VAL A 65 -6.99 -19.71 -7.48
CA VAL A 65 -6.85 -21.06 -6.92
C VAL A 65 -8.17 -21.56 -6.34
N ALA A 66 -8.93 -20.69 -5.65
CA ALA A 66 -10.25 -21.04 -5.15
C ALA A 66 -11.22 -21.37 -6.28
N GLN A 67 -11.19 -20.64 -7.39
CA GLN A 67 -12.03 -20.91 -8.55
C GLN A 67 -11.65 -22.24 -9.22
N GLU A 68 -10.36 -22.54 -9.34
CA GLU A 68 -9.89 -23.82 -9.88
C GLU A 68 -10.31 -24.98 -8.96
N ALA A 69 -10.19 -24.82 -7.64
CA ALA A 69 -10.63 -25.81 -6.65
C ALA A 69 -12.14 -26.10 -6.72
N CYS A 70 -12.96 -25.08 -6.96
CA CYS A 70 -14.40 -25.23 -7.16
C CYS A 70 -14.74 -25.90 -8.50
N ARG A 71 -13.89 -25.75 -9.52
CA ARG A 71 -14.10 -26.30 -10.87
C ARG A 71 -13.66 -27.75 -10.98
N ASP A 72 -12.48 -28.06 -10.44
CA ASP A 72 -11.90 -29.39 -10.41
C ASP A 72 -11.41 -29.72 -8.99
N PRO A 73 -12.30 -30.20 -8.12
CA PRO A 73 -11.94 -30.55 -6.75
C PRO A 73 -10.98 -31.75 -6.67
N ALA A 74 -10.94 -32.60 -7.70
CA ALA A 74 -10.08 -33.78 -7.74
C ALA A 74 -8.62 -33.40 -7.96
N ALA A 75 -8.34 -32.38 -8.79
CA ALA A 75 -7.00 -31.84 -8.98
C ALA A 75 -6.39 -31.32 -7.68
N LEU A 76 -7.21 -30.72 -6.80
CA LEU A 76 -6.74 -30.19 -5.52
C LEU A 76 -6.37 -31.30 -4.51
N GLN A 77 -7.05 -32.46 -4.59
CA GLN A 77 -6.75 -33.61 -3.73
C GLN A 77 -5.52 -34.39 -4.18
N GLN A 78 -5.17 -34.30 -5.47
CA GLN A 78 -4.00 -34.99 -6.05
C GLN A 78 -2.72 -34.16 -5.97
N ASN A 79 -2.84 -32.83 -5.97
CA ASN A 79 -1.69 -31.93 -5.89
C ASN A 79 -1.16 -31.74 -4.47
N ASP A 80 0.11 -31.38 -4.38
CA ASP A 80 0.71 -30.93 -3.13
C ASP A 80 0.07 -29.60 -2.70
N LEU A 81 -0.74 -29.66 -1.64
CA LEU A 81 -1.39 -28.48 -1.09
C LEU A 81 -0.36 -27.40 -0.69
N SER A 82 0.88 -27.75 -0.37
CA SER A 82 1.89 -26.75 -0.01
C SER A 82 2.36 -25.88 -1.19
N HIS A 83 2.07 -26.30 -2.43
CA HIS A 83 2.47 -25.61 -3.65
C HIS A 83 1.36 -25.66 -4.71
N LEU A 84 0.31 -24.85 -4.49
CA LEU A 84 -0.86 -24.81 -5.38
C LEU A 84 -0.68 -23.88 -6.57
N TYR A 85 0.10 -22.81 -6.38
CA TYR A 85 0.35 -21.83 -7.44
C TYR A 85 1.64 -21.07 -7.16
N GLU A 86 2.45 -20.89 -8.20
CA GLU A 86 3.60 -20.01 -8.18
C GLU A 86 3.68 -19.24 -9.50
N GLU A 87 3.87 -17.92 -9.40
CA GLU A 87 4.05 -17.05 -10.56
C GLU A 87 5.06 -15.95 -10.22
N GLU A 88 6.04 -15.76 -11.10
CA GLU A 88 6.90 -14.59 -11.09
C GLU A 88 6.54 -13.67 -12.25
N ARG A 89 6.34 -12.38 -11.96
CA ARG A 89 5.99 -11.39 -12.98
C ARG A 89 6.69 -10.07 -12.74
N LEU A 90 7.01 -9.38 -13.84
CA LEU A 90 7.58 -8.04 -13.76
C LEU A 90 6.46 -7.01 -13.58
N THR A 91 6.61 -6.12 -12.61
CA THR A 91 5.70 -4.99 -12.39
C THR A 91 6.44 -3.66 -12.55
N ALA A 92 5.69 -2.56 -12.56
CA ALA A 92 6.26 -1.20 -12.60
C ALA A 92 7.21 -0.90 -11.41
N PHE A 93 7.13 -1.68 -10.32
CA PHE A 93 7.93 -1.50 -9.11
C PHE A 93 9.05 -2.55 -8.96
N GLY A 94 9.12 -3.52 -9.86
CA GLY A 94 10.11 -4.59 -9.84
C GLY A 94 9.51 -5.99 -10.01
N PRO A 95 10.34 -7.04 -9.87
CA PRO A 95 9.87 -8.41 -9.92
C PRO A 95 9.00 -8.73 -8.71
N LEU A 96 7.84 -9.32 -8.99
CA LEU A 96 6.86 -9.78 -8.02
C LEU A 96 6.78 -11.29 -8.09
N ALA A 97 6.94 -11.95 -6.94
CA ALA A 97 6.75 -13.39 -6.82
C ALA A 97 5.48 -13.66 -5.99
N LEU A 98 4.61 -14.49 -6.56
CA LEU A 98 3.33 -14.91 -6.01
C LEU A 98 3.40 -16.39 -5.68
N ARG A 99 2.94 -16.76 -4.48
CA ARG A 99 2.81 -18.15 -4.07
C ARG A 99 1.47 -18.36 -3.39
N VAL A 100 0.79 -19.45 -3.70
CA VAL A 100 -0.41 -19.89 -2.98
C VAL A 100 -0.14 -21.28 -2.42
N ALA A 101 -0.33 -21.41 -1.12
CA ALA A 101 -0.25 -22.66 -0.40
C ALA A 101 -1.57 -22.91 0.32
N GLY A 102 -1.95 -24.17 0.41
CA GLY A 102 -3.09 -24.70 1.10
C GLY A 102 -2.67 -25.54 2.31
N ARG A 103 -3.53 -25.58 3.32
CA ARG A 103 -3.43 -26.48 4.46
C ARG A 103 -4.78 -27.13 4.68
N GLN A 104 -4.81 -28.46 4.60
CA GLN A 104 -5.99 -29.24 4.92
C GLN A 104 -6.27 -29.18 6.43
N ALA A 105 -7.53 -28.90 6.78
CA ALA A 105 -8.08 -29.04 8.12
C ALA A 105 -9.38 -29.89 8.06
N SER A 106 -9.94 -30.22 9.22
CA SER A 106 -11.15 -31.05 9.28
C SER A 106 -12.34 -30.31 8.67
N GLY A 107 -12.76 -30.74 7.46
CA GLY A 107 -13.90 -30.20 6.73
C GLY A 107 -13.65 -28.89 5.96
N TYR A 108 -12.41 -28.39 5.94
CA TYR A 108 -12.06 -27.20 5.15
C TYR A 108 -10.58 -27.17 4.78
N ILE A 109 -10.25 -26.41 3.74
CA ILE A 109 -8.89 -26.10 3.30
C ILE A 109 -8.66 -24.61 3.52
N GLU A 110 -7.63 -24.30 4.28
CA GLU A 110 -7.14 -22.95 4.41
C GLU A 110 -6.16 -22.66 3.27
N LEU A 111 -6.45 -21.64 2.47
CA LEU A 111 -5.56 -21.14 1.43
C LEU A 111 -4.87 -19.86 1.92
N THR A 112 -3.56 -19.76 1.67
CA THR A 112 -2.74 -18.59 1.95
C THR A 112 -2.00 -18.21 0.67
N ALA A 113 -2.30 -17.01 0.16
CA ALA A 113 -1.57 -16.41 -0.94
C ALA A 113 -0.59 -15.37 -0.41
N VAL A 114 0.66 -15.43 -0.84
CA VAL A 114 1.71 -14.48 -0.50
C VAL A 114 2.23 -13.82 -1.77
N ALA A 115 2.12 -12.50 -1.83
CA ALA A 115 2.78 -11.68 -2.83
C ALA A 115 4.00 -11.02 -2.17
N HIS A 116 5.17 -11.18 -2.77
CA HIS A 116 6.39 -10.50 -2.30
C HIS A 116 7.14 -9.84 -3.45
N GLU A 117 7.65 -8.64 -3.19
CA GLU A 117 8.56 -7.94 -4.09
C GLU A 117 9.99 -8.46 -3.86
N GLN A 118 10.63 -8.96 -4.91
CA GLN A 118 12.07 -9.22 -4.92
C GLN A 118 12.80 -7.89 -5.19
N HIS A 119 12.94 -7.07 -4.14
CA HIS A 119 13.88 -5.95 -4.17
C HIS A 119 14.96 -6.14 -3.11
N ASP A 120 16.07 -5.43 -3.33
CA ASP A 120 17.36 -5.51 -2.64
C ASP A 120 17.28 -6.06 -1.20
N ALA A 121 18.07 -7.11 -0.94
CA ALA A 121 17.88 -8.17 0.06
C ALA A 121 17.71 -7.75 1.54
N ARG A 122 17.69 -6.45 1.86
CA ARG A 122 17.54 -5.91 3.21
C ARG A 122 16.09 -5.69 3.65
N TRP A 123 15.14 -5.49 2.74
CA TRP A 123 13.73 -5.26 3.09
C TRP A 123 12.78 -5.89 2.07
N GLN A 124 12.27 -7.09 2.38
CA GLN A 124 11.28 -7.78 1.56
C GLN A 124 9.86 -7.41 1.99
N ARG A 125 9.19 -6.58 1.20
CA ARG A 125 7.77 -6.28 1.39
C ARG A 125 6.95 -7.48 0.92
N HIS A 126 6.13 -8.00 1.81
CA HIS A 126 5.21 -9.08 1.50
C HIS A 126 3.81 -8.75 2.04
N ARG A 127 2.79 -9.19 1.30
CA ARG A 127 1.40 -9.22 1.77
C ARG A 127 0.91 -10.65 1.65
N ALA A 128 0.29 -11.12 2.73
CA ALA A 128 -0.33 -12.42 2.79
C ALA A 128 -1.85 -12.23 2.90
N VAL A 129 -2.61 -12.94 2.08
CA VAL A 129 -4.07 -12.97 2.10
C VAL A 129 -4.49 -14.40 2.32
N ARG A 130 -5.42 -14.61 3.24
CA ARG A 130 -5.94 -15.94 3.60
C ARG A 130 -7.38 -16.08 3.18
N GLY A 131 -7.80 -17.31 2.97
CA GLY A 131 -9.21 -17.65 2.77
C GLY A 131 -9.49 -19.12 3.01
N ILE A 132 -10.77 -19.46 3.05
CA ILE A 132 -11.24 -20.81 3.35
C ILE A 132 -12.05 -21.37 2.18
N LEU A 133 -11.73 -22.60 1.81
CA LEU A 133 -12.57 -23.51 1.04
C LEU A 133 -13.21 -24.50 2.00
N VAL A 134 -14.53 -24.61 2.01
CA VAL A 134 -15.26 -25.60 2.84
C VAL A 134 -15.60 -26.80 1.97
N GLU A 135 -15.34 -27.99 2.49
CA GLU A 135 -15.71 -29.24 1.82
C GLU A 135 -17.22 -29.47 1.98
N LYS A 136 -17.93 -29.67 0.88
CA LYS A 136 -19.37 -30.00 0.85
C LYS A 136 -19.64 -31.04 -0.22
N GLU A 137 -20.48 -32.03 0.10
CA GLU A 137 -21.02 -33.08 -0.78
C GLU A 137 -20.36 -33.20 -2.17
N GLY A 138 -19.14 -33.75 -2.21
CA GLY A 138 -18.43 -34.06 -3.47
C GLY A 138 -17.61 -32.91 -4.09
N GLY A 139 -17.41 -31.79 -3.39
CA GLY A 139 -16.57 -30.69 -3.86
C GLY A 139 -16.22 -29.65 -2.80
N TYR A 140 -15.71 -28.51 -3.26
CA TYR A 140 -15.34 -27.38 -2.40
C TYR A 140 -16.19 -26.15 -2.71
N VAL A 141 -16.51 -25.39 -1.66
CA VAL A 141 -17.19 -24.10 -1.75
C VAL A 141 -16.29 -23.02 -1.18
N TRP A 142 -16.01 -22.00 -1.98
CA TRP A 142 -15.29 -20.81 -1.54
C TRP A 142 -16.11 -20.03 -0.52
N PHE A 143 -15.63 -19.96 0.73
CA PHE A 143 -16.28 -19.21 1.80
C PHE A 143 -15.89 -17.73 1.80
N GLY A 144 -14.68 -17.42 1.33
CA GLY A 144 -14.19 -16.06 1.22
C GLY A 144 -12.84 -15.85 1.90
N ARG A 145 -12.42 -14.58 1.88
CA ARG A 145 -11.19 -14.10 2.50
C ARG A 145 -11.36 -13.94 4.01
N ILE A 146 -10.27 -14.14 4.74
CA ILE A 146 -10.20 -14.01 6.20
C ILE A 146 -9.16 -12.93 6.52
N PRO A 147 -9.46 -12.04 7.48
CA PRO A 147 -8.53 -11.00 7.91
C PRO A 147 -7.26 -11.55 8.58
#